data_AF-U1P5F4-F1
#
_entry.id   AF-U1P5F4-F1
#
_cell.length_a   1.000
_cell.length_b   1.000
_cell.length_c   1.000
_cell.angle_alpha   90.00
_cell.angle_beta   90.00
_cell.angle_gamma   90.00
#
_symmetry.space_group_name_H-M   'P 1'
#
loop_
_entity.id
_entity.type
_entity.pdbx_description
1 polymer ?
#
loop_
_entity_poly.entity_id
_entity_poly.type
_entity_poly.pdbx_seq_one_letter_code
_entity_poly.pdbx_strand_id
1 'polypeptide(L)'
;MAAVTTVAVVWLVETGVWTVVAVNVPLVRPDLATDLYLGFDGDSLWAYWGIMATHAAFLVEAALVAHLGNTSRRLLAGVFVLALVNDLFDYGFLLGLPTAGHPPVRYEPGVLLAGASLVTSLLGVWVAARLLPRRRPG
;
A
#
# COMPACT_ATOMS: atom_id res chain seq x y z
N MET A 1 -8.44 12.65 -16.40
CA MET A 1 -7.14 12.59 -15.70
C MET A 1 -7.28 12.66 -14.19
N ALA A 2 -7.94 13.65 -13.59
CA ALA A 2 -8.02 13.82 -12.13
C ALA A 2 -8.33 12.55 -11.30
N ALA A 3 -9.34 11.76 -11.70
CA ALA A 3 -9.66 10.51 -11.02
C ALA A 3 -8.53 9.49 -11.12
N VAL A 4 -8.02 9.24 -12.34
CA VAL A 4 -6.91 8.30 -12.61
C VAL A 4 -5.66 8.70 -11.85
N THR A 5 -5.25 9.97 -11.89
CA THR A 5 -4.05 10.43 -11.18
C THR A 5 -4.24 10.38 -9.66
N THR A 6 -5.45 10.65 -9.14
CA THR A 6 -5.72 10.50 -7.70
C THR A 6 -5.62 9.04 -7.28
N VAL A 7 -6.27 8.13 -8.02
CA VAL A 7 -6.19 6.68 -7.75
C VAL A 7 -4.74 6.21 -7.82
N ALA A 8 -4.02 6.55 -8.89
CA ALA A 8 -2.64 6.12 -9.11
C ALA A 8 -1.71 6.57 -7.97
N VAL A 9 -1.77 7.85 -7.56
CA VAL A 9 -0.92 8.34 -6.46
C VAL A 9 -1.24 7.62 -5.15
N VAL A 10 -2.52 7.41 -4.82
CA VAL A 10 -2.90 6.68 -3.60
C VAL A 10 -2.38 5.24 -3.66
N TRP A 11 -2.66 4.51 -4.75
CA TRP A 11 -2.28 3.11 -4.90
C TRP A 11 -0.77 2.90 -4.89
N LEU A 12 0.00 3.75 -5.57
CA LEU A 12 1.46 3.64 -5.60
C LEU A 12 2.07 3.87 -4.21
N VAL A 13 1.57 4.86 -3.46
CA VAL A 13 2.03 5.14 -2.09
C VAL A 13 1.66 3.99 -1.15
N GLU A 14 0.41 3.55 -1.20
CA GLU A 14 -0.09 2.47 -0.38
C GLU A 14 0.68 1.17 -0.65
N THR A 15 0.76 0.75 -1.91
CA THR A 15 1.48 -0.47 -2.32
C THR A 15 2.96 -0.38 -1.97
N GLY A 16 3.59 0.77 -2.21
CA GLY A 16 5.00 1.00 -1.90
C GLY A 16 5.31 0.87 -0.40
N VAL A 17 4.56 1.62 0.44
CA VAL A 17 4.81 1.63 1.89
C VAL A 17 4.33 0.35 2.55
N TRP A 18 3.17 -0.18 2.17
CA TRP A 18 2.65 -1.43 2.70
C TRP A 18 3.63 -2.58 2.48
N THR A 19 4.23 -2.66 1.29
CA THR A 19 5.20 -3.71 0.97
C THR A 19 6.44 -3.61 1.84
N VAL A 20 6.96 -2.41 2.08
CA VAL A 20 8.07 -2.19 3.02
C VAL A 20 7.71 -2.74 4.41
N VAL A 21 6.50 -2.47 4.90
CA VAL A 21 6.04 -3.01 6.19
C VAL A 21 5.93 -4.53 6.13
N ALA A 22 5.24 -5.08 5.13
CA ALA A 22 4.91 -6.50 5.02
C ALA A 22 6.16 -7.40 5.02
N VAL A 23 7.21 -7.02 4.28
CA VAL A 23 8.46 -7.81 4.19
C VAL A 23 9.37 -7.61 5.42
N ASN A 24 9.12 -6.60 6.24
CA ASN A 24 9.87 -6.32 7.48
C ASN A 24 9.13 -6.77 8.75
N VAL A 25 7.89 -7.26 8.66
CA VAL A 25 7.13 -7.79 9.81
C VAL A 25 7.88 -8.85 10.62
N PRO A 26 8.67 -9.77 10.02
CA PRO A 26 9.46 -10.72 10.81
C PRO A 26 10.47 -10.07 11.77
N LEU A 27 10.84 -8.81 11.57
CA LEU A 27 11.70 -8.08 12.50
C LEU A 27 10.99 -7.67 13.80
N VAL A 28 9.65 -7.64 13.81
CA VAL A 28 8.83 -7.23 14.96
C VAL A 28 7.92 -8.34 15.49
N ARG A 29 7.70 -9.41 14.71
CA ARG A 29 6.95 -10.61 15.10
C ARG A 29 7.94 -11.70 15.56
N PRO A 30 8.11 -11.94 16.87
CA PRO A 30 9.16 -12.84 17.38
C PRO A 30 8.90 -14.32 17.09
N ASP A 31 7.68 -14.67 16.66
CA ASP A 31 7.30 -16.00 16.21
C ASP A 31 7.71 -16.31 14.76
N LEU A 32 8.20 -15.31 14.02
CA LEU A 32 8.67 -15.46 12.65
C LEU A 32 10.20 -15.45 12.58
N ALA A 33 10.75 -16.20 11.64
CA ALA A 33 12.18 -16.18 11.38
C ALA A 33 12.58 -14.85 10.72
N THR A 34 13.62 -14.17 11.25
CA THR A 34 14.04 -12.86 10.73
C THR A 34 14.55 -12.92 9.29
N ASP A 35 15.07 -14.08 8.89
CA ASP A 35 15.54 -14.39 7.55
C ASP A 35 14.44 -14.90 6.59
N LEU A 36 13.16 -14.87 7.00
CA LEU A 36 12.02 -15.24 6.15
C LEU A 36 11.99 -14.46 4.83
N TYR A 37 12.48 -13.21 4.88
CA TYR A 37 12.72 -12.36 3.73
C TYR A 37 14.13 -11.77 3.73
N LEU A 38 14.57 -11.21 4.86
CA LEU A 38 15.82 -10.47 4.93
C LEU A 38 17.02 -11.42 4.84
N GLY A 39 17.74 -11.36 3.73
CA GLY A 39 18.93 -12.18 3.51
C GLY A 39 19.74 -11.71 2.30
N PHE A 40 20.83 -12.41 2.03
CA PHE A 40 21.70 -12.18 0.87
C PHE A 40 21.97 -13.45 0.05
N ASP A 41 21.25 -14.53 0.33
CA ASP A 41 21.19 -15.69 -0.54
C ASP A 41 20.39 -15.37 -1.82
N GLY A 42 20.46 -16.26 -2.81
CA GLY A 42 19.86 -16.04 -4.13
C GLY A 42 18.35 -15.77 -4.10
N ASP A 43 17.61 -16.39 -3.18
CA ASP A 43 16.16 -16.21 -3.08
C ASP A 43 15.84 -14.85 -2.42
N SER A 44 16.56 -14.51 -1.35
CA SER A 44 16.38 -13.24 -0.63
C SER A 44 16.74 -12.00 -1.45
N LEU A 45 17.69 -12.10 -2.39
CA LEU A 45 18.01 -11.00 -3.31
C LEU A 45 16.79 -10.52 -4.09
N TRP A 46 15.89 -11.42 -4.49
CA TRP A 46 14.67 -11.05 -5.19
C TRP A 46 13.49 -10.86 -4.25
N ALA A 47 13.31 -11.78 -3.30
CA ALA A 47 12.16 -11.79 -2.39
C ALA A 47 12.17 -10.64 -1.37
N TYR A 48 13.31 -10.02 -1.13
CA TYR A 48 13.42 -8.86 -0.24
C TYR A 48 13.99 -7.65 -0.96
N TRP A 49 15.24 -7.71 -1.44
CA TRP A 49 15.89 -6.52 -2.01
C TRP A 49 15.26 -6.07 -3.32
N GLY A 50 14.95 -6.98 -4.23
CA GLY A 50 14.26 -6.68 -5.48
C GLY A 50 12.86 -6.10 -5.24
N ILE A 51 12.09 -6.71 -4.34
CA ILE A 51 10.78 -6.19 -3.92
C ILE A 51 10.93 -4.78 -3.31
N MET A 52 11.82 -4.59 -2.36
CA MET A 52 12.06 -3.29 -1.72
C MET A 52 12.45 -2.21 -2.73
N ALA A 53 13.35 -2.51 -3.67
CA ALA A 53 13.81 -1.56 -4.68
C ALA A 53 12.68 -1.15 -5.64
N THR A 54 11.91 -2.11 -6.14
CA THR A 54 10.78 -1.84 -7.06
C THR A 54 9.66 -1.05 -6.38
N HIS A 55 9.37 -1.35 -5.12
CA HIS A 55 8.32 -0.66 -4.36
C HIS A 55 8.76 0.72 -3.89
N ALA A 56 10.06 0.93 -3.65
CA ALA A 56 10.62 2.27 -3.49
C ALA A 56 10.46 3.10 -4.78
N ALA A 57 10.64 2.48 -5.96
CA ALA A 57 10.42 3.15 -7.24
C ALA A 57 8.95 3.59 -7.44
N PHE A 58 7.96 2.85 -6.91
CA PHE A 58 6.56 3.30 -6.92
C PHE A 58 6.34 4.62 -6.18
N LEU A 59 7.07 4.88 -5.09
CA LEU A 59 6.98 6.15 -4.37
C LEU A 59 7.52 7.32 -5.21
N VAL A 60 8.60 7.08 -5.95
CA VAL A 60 9.14 8.04 -6.92
C VAL A 60 8.13 8.27 -8.06
N GLU A 61 7.55 7.20 -8.58
CA GLU A 61 6.52 7.28 -9.63
C GLU A 61 5.28 8.05 -9.15
N ALA A 62 4.83 7.85 -7.91
CA ALA A 62 3.72 8.59 -7.32
C ALA A 62 3.99 10.11 -7.33
N ALA A 63 5.20 10.52 -6.95
CA ALA A 63 5.61 11.92 -7.04
C ALA A 63 5.61 12.42 -8.48
N LEU A 64 6.11 11.66 -9.46
CA LEU A 64 6.10 12.05 -10.86
C LEU A 64 4.67 12.17 -11.42
N VAL A 65 3.81 11.18 -11.16
CA VAL A 65 2.40 11.16 -11.59
C VAL A 65 1.62 12.33 -11.02
N ALA A 66 1.94 12.78 -9.80
CA ALA A 66 1.27 13.93 -9.19
C ALA A 66 1.45 15.22 -10.01
N HIS A 67 2.54 15.37 -10.79
CA HIS A 67 2.75 16.51 -11.67
C HIS A 67 1.83 16.51 -12.90
N LEU A 68 1.21 15.37 -13.22
CA LEU A 68 0.37 15.19 -14.41
C LEU A 68 -1.12 15.45 -14.13
N GLY A 69 -1.50 15.76 -12.89
CA GLY A 69 -2.90 15.71 -12.46
C GLY A 69 -3.33 16.77 -11.45
N ASN A 70 -4.57 16.60 -10.99
CA ASN A 70 -5.17 17.36 -9.90
C ASN A 70 -6.17 16.48 -9.17
N THR A 71 -6.64 16.94 -8.00
CA THR A 71 -7.63 16.22 -7.19
C THR A 71 -8.72 17.13 -6.61
N SER A 72 -9.69 16.52 -5.93
CA SER A 72 -10.75 17.22 -5.20
C SER A 72 -11.10 16.44 -3.92
N ARG A 73 -11.77 17.08 -2.96
CA ARG A 73 -12.20 16.41 -1.72
C ARG A 73 -13.09 15.19 -1.98
N ARG A 74 -14.00 15.28 -2.96
CA ARG A 74 -14.90 14.18 -3.34
C ARG A 74 -14.14 13.00 -3.93
N LEU A 75 -13.13 13.27 -4.77
CA LEU A 75 -12.28 12.23 -5.32
C LEU A 75 -11.45 11.55 -4.23
N LEU A 76 -10.81 12.32 -3.35
CA LEU A 76 -10.04 11.77 -2.23
C LEU A 76 -10.91 10.88 -1.32
N ALA A 77 -12.13 11.31 -1.00
CA ALA A 77 -13.07 10.50 -0.22
C ALA A 77 -13.47 9.21 -0.97
N GLY A 78 -13.77 9.30 -2.26
CA GLY A 78 -14.13 8.13 -3.07
C GLY A 78 -12.97 7.12 -3.20
N VAL A 79 -11.75 7.61 -3.40
CA VAL A 79 -10.55 6.75 -3.47
C VAL A 79 -10.22 6.16 -2.11
N PHE A 80 -10.44 6.89 -1.00
CA PHE A 80 -10.31 6.33 0.34
C PHE A 80 -11.29 5.18 0.57
N VAL A 81 -12.56 5.35 0.20
CA VAL A 81 -13.55 4.25 0.29
C VAL A 81 -13.12 3.06 -0.56
N LEU A 82 -12.59 3.30 -1.76
CA LEU A 82 -12.08 2.24 -2.63
C LEU A 82 -10.91 1.48 -1.97
N ALA A 83 -9.99 2.19 -1.34
CA ALA A 83 -8.86 1.60 -0.63
C ALA A 83 -9.33 0.78 0.59
N LEU A 84 -10.32 1.26 1.35
CA LEU A 84 -10.94 0.47 2.43
C LEU A 84 -11.67 -0.79 1.94
N VAL A 85 -12.29 -0.74 0.75
CA VAL A 85 -12.87 -1.94 0.12
C VAL A 85 -11.77 -2.93 -0.27
N ASN A 86 -10.61 -2.43 -0.73
CA ASN A 86 -9.45 -3.27 -0.99
C ASN A 86 -8.91 -3.91 0.31
N ASP A 87 -8.75 -3.14 1.39
CA ASP A 87 -8.37 -3.65 2.69
C ASP A 87 -9.34 -4.73 3.20
N LEU A 88 -10.64 -4.51 2.99
CA LEU A 88 -11.66 -5.49 3.36
C LEU A 88 -11.60 -6.74 2.50
N PHE A 89 -11.20 -6.62 1.23
CA PHE A 89 -10.95 -7.77 0.38
C PHE A 89 -9.75 -8.57 0.88
N ASP A 90 -8.64 -7.91 1.20
CA ASP A 90 -7.40 -8.58 1.60
C ASP A 90 -7.44 -9.15 3.03
N TYR A 91 -8.19 -8.51 3.93
CA TYR A 91 -8.21 -8.85 5.37
C TYR A 91 -9.58 -9.21 5.91
N GLY A 92 -10.62 -9.24 5.07
CA GLY A 92 -11.99 -9.53 5.47
C GLY A 92 -12.18 -10.93 6.09
N PHE A 93 -11.24 -11.84 5.87
CA PHE A 93 -11.23 -13.17 6.48
C PHE A 93 -11.15 -13.06 8.02
N LEU A 94 -10.51 -12.01 8.56
CA LEU A 94 -10.48 -11.71 10.00
C LEU A 94 -11.88 -11.40 10.57
N LEU A 95 -12.81 -11.00 9.70
CA LEU A 95 -14.21 -10.73 10.03
C LEU A 95 -15.14 -11.88 9.62
N GLY A 96 -14.58 -12.99 9.10
CA GLY A 96 -15.37 -14.13 8.59
C GLY A 96 -16.06 -13.87 7.25
N LEU A 97 -15.57 -12.91 6.44
CA LEU A 97 -16.16 -12.62 5.14
C LEU A 97 -15.81 -13.73 4.13
N PRO A 98 -16.80 -14.32 3.43
CA PRO A 98 -16.59 -15.48 2.57
C PRO A 98 -15.87 -15.16 1.25
N THR A 99 -15.79 -13.88 0.86
CA THR A 99 -15.16 -13.42 -0.38
C THR A 99 -13.80 -12.79 -0.16
N ALA A 100 -13.25 -12.87 1.06
CA ALA A 100 -11.96 -12.28 1.36
C ALA A 100 -10.82 -13.08 0.70
N GLY A 101 -9.88 -12.35 0.11
CA GLY A 101 -8.57 -12.86 -0.32
C GLY A 101 -7.59 -12.94 0.85
N HIS A 102 -6.33 -13.19 0.52
CA HIS A 102 -5.19 -13.09 1.44
C HIS A 102 -4.07 -12.32 0.73
N PRO A 103 -3.39 -11.37 1.40
CA PRO A 103 -2.23 -10.71 0.82
C PRO A 103 -1.11 -11.73 0.52
N PRO A 104 -0.26 -11.48 -0.49
CA PRO A 104 0.77 -12.41 -0.94
C PRO A 104 2.01 -12.37 -0.01
N VAL A 105 1.86 -12.85 1.22
CA VAL A 105 2.93 -12.94 2.23
C VAL A 105 3.30 -14.39 2.54
N ARG A 106 4.52 -14.60 3.07
CA ARG A 106 5.09 -15.92 3.41
C ARG A 106 4.76 -16.37 4.84
N TYR A 107 3.84 -15.68 5.50
CA TYR A 107 3.40 -15.93 6.86
C TYR A 107 1.90 -15.71 6.94
N GLU A 108 1.26 -16.19 8.01
CA GLU A 108 -0.18 -16.01 8.19
C GLU A 108 -0.50 -14.51 8.41
N PRO A 109 -1.26 -13.86 7.51
CA PRO A 109 -1.65 -12.47 7.70
C PRO A 109 -2.59 -12.35 8.90
N GLY A 110 -2.45 -11.25 9.64
CA GLY A 110 -3.22 -11.04 10.86
C GLY A 110 -3.55 -9.58 11.12
N VAL A 111 -4.06 -9.30 12.32
CA VAL A 111 -4.52 -7.96 12.73
C VAL A 111 -3.43 -6.89 12.56
N LEU A 112 -2.16 -7.26 12.78
CA LEU A 112 -1.02 -6.35 12.56
C LEU A 112 -0.97 -5.83 11.12
N LEU A 113 -1.11 -6.73 10.13
CA LEU A 113 -1.05 -6.39 8.72
C LEU A 113 -2.30 -5.67 8.24
N ALA A 114 -3.48 -6.06 8.75
CA ALA A 114 -4.72 -5.35 8.49
C ALA A 114 -4.64 -3.90 9.01
N GLY A 115 -4.10 -3.70 10.21
CA GLY A 115 -3.84 -2.37 10.78
C GLY A 115 -2.83 -1.57 9.97
N ALA A 116 -1.75 -2.21 9.52
CA ALA A 116 -0.78 -1.59 8.63
C ALA A 116 -1.42 -1.14 7.31
N SER A 117 -2.28 -1.97 6.71
CA SER A 117 -3.02 -1.67 5.47
C SER A 117 -3.88 -0.42 5.63
N LEU A 118 -4.69 -0.34 6.70
CA LEU A 118 -5.50 0.84 7.00
C LEU A 118 -4.65 2.11 7.15
N VAL A 119 -3.50 2.01 7.83
CA VAL A 119 -2.56 3.12 7.99
C VAL A 119 -1.99 3.54 6.64
N THR A 120 -1.61 2.60 5.77
CA THR A 120 -1.07 2.91 4.45
C THR A 120 -2.12 3.46 3.48
N SER A 121 -3.37 3.01 3.58
CA SER A 121 -4.53 3.57 2.89
C SER A 121 -4.73 5.05 3.26
N LEU A 122 -4.73 5.36 4.57
CA LEU A 122 -4.80 6.74 5.06
C LEU A 122 -3.60 7.57 4.60
N LEU A 123 -2.40 7.00 4.65
CA LEU A 123 -1.18 7.65 4.20
C LEU A 123 -1.23 7.97 2.71
N GLY A 124 -1.67 7.03 1.86
CA GLY A 124 -1.81 7.23 0.43
C GLY A 124 -2.74 8.40 0.10
N VAL A 125 -3.91 8.45 0.74
CA VAL A 125 -4.86 9.56 0.57
C VAL A 125 -4.29 10.88 1.10
N TRP A 126 -3.59 10.85 2.23
CA TRP A 126 -2.92 12.03 2.79
C TRP A 126 -1.84 12.56 1.84
N VAL A 127 -0.96 11.70 1.32
CA VAL A 127 0.07 12.07 0.34
C VAL A 127 -0.56 12.64 -0.93
N ALA A 128 -1.60 11.99 -1.47
CA ALA A 128 -2.32 12.48 -2.63
C ALA A 128 -2.91 13.89 -2.38
N ALA A 129 -3.48 14.13 -1.20
CA ALA A 129 -4.00 15.45 -0.81
C ALA A 129 -2.92 16.53 -0.69
N ARG A 130 -1.66 16.15 -0.46
CA ARG A 130 -0.51 17.06 -0.38
C ARG A 130 0.13 17.32 -1.74
N LEU A 131 0.27 16.29 -2.57
CA LEU A 131 1.01 16.38 -3.84
C LEU A 131 0.15 16.83 -5.01
N LEU A 132 -1.13 16.44 -5.07
CA LEU A 132 -2.01 16.81 -6.18
C LEU A 132 -2.61 18.21 -5.95
N PRO A 133 -2.45 19.14 -6.90
CA PRO A 133 -3.14 20.43 -6.86
C PRO A 133 -4.66 20.25 -6.76
N ARG A 134 -5.33 21.17 -6.07
CA ARG A 134 -6.80 21.17 -6.04
C ARG A 134 -7.36 21.66 -7.36
N ARG A 135 -8.34 20.93 -7.90
CA ARG A 135 -9.14 21.39 -9.03
C ARG A 135 -9.91 22.65 -8.62
N ARG A 136 -9.77 23.73 -9.39
CA ARG A 136 -10.59 24.93 -9.19
C ARG A 136 -12.05 24.58 -9.48
N PRO A 137 -13.02 25.08 -8.70
CA PRO A 137 -14.42 25.01 -9.09
C PRO A 137 -14.56 25.74 -10.42
N GLY A 138 -15.13 25.04 -11.41
CA GLY A 138 -15.54 25.62 -12.69
C GLY A 138 -16.91 26.25 -12.59
#